data_AF-A0A838IF22-F1
#
_entry.id   AF-A0A838IF22-F1
#
_cell.length_a   1.000
_cell.length_b   1.000
_cell.length_c   1.000
_cell.angle_alpha   90.00
_cell.angle_beta   90.00
_cell.angle_gamma   90.00
#
_symmetry.space_group_name_H-M   'P 1'
#
loop_
_entity.id
_entity.type
_entity.pdbx_description
1 polymer ?
#
loop_
_entity_poly.entity_id
_entity_poly.type
_entity_poly.pdbx_seq_one_letter_code
_entity_poly.pdbx_strand_id
1 'polypeptide(L)'
;MKNQRMSRFWAGLFMAIALVACAQAGCGEASDDPSDCTPDQYYDEARGLCQLCPSVSAPTCREGCGFTIARDERGCPQARCAVACDLCPQGQAFSEQTLSCQPVD
;
A
#
# COMPACT_ATOMS: atom_id res chain seq x y z
N MET A 1 -43.14 43.59 34.51
CA MET A 1 -41.68 43.50 34.28
C MET A 1 -41.11 42.30 35.03
N LYS A 2 -41.09 41.11 34.41
CA LYS A 2 -40.46 39.88 34.88
C LYS A 2 -40.26 39.02 33.63
N ASN A 3 -39.16 38.27 33.54
CA ASN A 3 -38.87 37.23 32.52
C ASN A 3 -37.72 37.49 31.53
N GLN A 4 -36.67 38.24 31.89
CA GLN A 4 -35.44 38.33 31.05
C GLN A 4 -34.22 37.56 31.58
N ARG A 5 -34.29 36.93 32.76
CA ARG A 5 -33.10 36.29 33.38
C ARG A 5 -32.90 34.81 33.07
N MET A 6 -33.88 34.14 32.44
CA MET A 6 -33.87 32.67 32.30
C MET A 6 -33.23 32.16 30.99
N SER A 7 -33.00 33.04 30.01
CA SER A 7 -32.51 32.66 28.67
C SER A 7 -30.98 32.45 28.59
N ARG A 8 -30.20 33.05 29.51
CA ARG A 8 -28.72 33.03 29.43
C ARG A 8 -28.10 31.74 29.97
N PHE A 9 -28.81 30.99 30.81
CA PHE A 9 -28.31 29.73 31.38
C PHE A 9 -28.46 28.54 30.42
N TRP A 10 -29.46 28.56 29.53
CA TRP A 10 -29.68 27.49 28.56
C TRP A 10 -28.73 27.57 27.35
N ALA A 11 -28.33 28.78 26.93
CA ALA A 11 -27.43 28.96 25.80
C ALA A 11 -25.99 28.45 26.08
N GLY A 12 -25.50 28.59 27.32
CA GLY A 12 -24.18 28.11 27.71
C GLY A 12 -24.07 26.58 27.79
N LEU A 13 -25.13 25.92 28.25
CA LEU A 13 -25.17 24.46 28.38
C LEU A 13 -25.23 23.77 27.00
N PHE A 14 -26.01 24.32 26.06
CA PHE A 14 -26.09 23.78 24.69
C PHE A 14 -24.78 23.94 23.91
N MET A 15 -24.04 25.03 24.12
CA MET A 15 -22.76 25.26 23.44
C MET A 15 -21.64 24.33 23.95
N ALA A 16 -21.68 23.95 25.23
CA ALA A 16 -20.74 22.98 25.80
C ALA A 16 -21.00 21.54 25.32
N ILE A 17 -22.27 21.16 25.13
CA ILE A 17 -22.64 19.82 24.64
C ILE A 17 -22.28 19.64 23.15
N ALA A 18 -22.39 20.71 22.34
CA ALA A 18 -22.02 20.66 20.92
C ALA A 18 -20.51 20.49 20.68
N LEU A 19 -19.66 21.03 21.56
CA LEU A 19 -18.19 20.89 21.44
C LEU A 19 -17.70 19.47 21.80
N VAL A 20 -18.41 18.74 22.66
CA VAL A 20 -18.05 17.37 23.07
C VAL A 20 -18.45 16.32 22.01
N ALA A 21 -19.46 16.61 21.19
CA ALA A 21 -19.94 15.68 20.16
C ALA A 21 -18.98 15.53 18.95
N CYS A 22 -18.19 16.55 18.62
CA CYS A 22 -17.22 16.46 17.51
C CYS A 22 -15.97 15.62 17.85
N ALA A 23 -15.69 15.35 19.13
CA ALA A 23 -14.50 14.60 19.52
C ALA A 23 -14.67 13.06 19.41
N GLN A 24 -15.89 12.57 19.11
CA GLN A 24 -16.18 11.13 18.99
C GLN A 24 -16.57 10.68 17.57
N ALA A 25 -16.54 11.57 16.58
CA ALA A 25 -16.50 11.16 15.18
C ALA A 25 -15.08 10.66 14.90
N GLY A 26 -14.88 9.37 15.10
CA GLY A 26 -13.60 8.68 15.11
C GLY A 26 -12.69 9.05 13.94
N CYS A 27 -11.60 9.74 14.27
CA CYS A 27 -10.32 9.46 13.64
C CYS A 27 -9.79 8.17 14.29
N GLY A 28 -10.30 7.02 13.85
CA GLY A 28 -10.03 5.72 14.45
C GLY A 28 -10.06 4.63 13.39
N GLU A 29 -8.94 4.53 12.68
CA GLU A 29 -8.31 3.26 12.28
C GLU A 29 -9.17 2.30 11.46
N ALA A 30 -9.69 2.75 10.32
CA ALA A 30 -10.10 1.83 9.25
C ALA A 30 -8.83 1.20 8.66
N SER A 31 -8.35 0.11 9.26
CA SER A 31 -7.32 -0.75 8.68
C SER A 31 -7.67 -2.23 8.82
N ASP A 32 -8.95 -2.54 9.02
CA ASP A 32 -9.47 -3.91 9.14
C ASP A 32 -9.99 -4.46 7.80
N ASP A 33 -10.19 -3.61 6.77
CA ASP A 33 -10.61 -4.03 5.43
C ASP A 33 -9.51 -3.78 4.38
N PRO A 34 -9.26 -4.72 3.44
CA PRO A 34 -8.27 -4.53 2.38
C PRO A 34 -8.51 -3.30 1.51
N SER A 35 -9.77 -2.86 1.36
CA SER A 35 -10.12 -1.68 0.57
C SER A 35 -9.76 -0.35 1.25
N ASP A 36 -9.44 -0.37 2.55
CA ASP A 36 -9.00 0.80 3.31
C ASP A 36 -7.51 1.13 3.08
N CYS A 37 -6.73 0.22 2.51
CA CYS A 37 -5.31 0.44 2.26
C CYS A 37 -5.08 1.48 1.15
N THR A 38 -4.10 2.36 1.35
CA THR A 38 -3.68 3.32 0.33
C THR A 38 -2.97 2.63 -0.85
N PRO A 39 -2.81 3.28 -2.03
CA PRO A 39 -2.20 2.65 -3.21
C PRO A 39 -0.75 2.14 -3.05
N ASP A 40 -0.05 2.60 -2.00
CA ASP A 40 1.33 2.23 -1.65
C ASP A 40 1.40 1.24 -0.46
N GLN A 41 0.25 0.67 -0.10
CA GLN A 41 0.11 -0.31 0.97
C GLN A 41 -0.54 -1.60 0.46
N TYR A 42 -0.32 -2.69 1.20
CA TYR A 42 -1.02 -3.95 1.03
C TYR A 42 -1.62 -4.39 2.36
N TYR A 43 -2.73 -5.13 2.33
CA TYR A 43 -3.33 -5.68 3.53
C TYR A 43 -2.59 -6.94 3.98
N ASP A 44 -2.04 -6.94 5.20
CA ASP A 44 -1.39 -8.11 5.81
C ASP A 44 -2.41 -8.86 6.66
N GLU A 45 -3.03 -9.90 6.09
CA GLU A 45 -4.07 -10.71 6.77
C GLU A 45 -3.58 -11.34 8.08
N ALA A 46 -2.29 -11.67 8.18
CA ALA A 46 -1.74 -12.29 9.39
C ALA A 46 -1.67 -11.30 10.57
N ARG A 47 -1.57 -10.00 10.25
CA ARG A 47 -1.53 -8.92 11.23
C ARG A 47 -2.84 -8.14 11.34
N GLY A 48 -3.74 -8.30 10.36
CA GLY A 48 -4.99 -7.57 10.27
C GLY A 48 -4.78 -6.06 10.11
N LEU A 49 -3.78 -5.65 9.32
CA LEU A 49 -3.50 -4.22 9.12
C LEU A 49 -2.76 -3.92 7.80
N CYS A 50 -2.92 -2.70 7.29
CA CYS A 50 -2.24 -2.24 6.09
C CYS A 50 -0.73 -2.04 6.36
N GLN A 51 0.10 -2.68 5.55
CA GLN A 51 1.55 -2.58 5.57
C GLN A 51 2.03 -1.77 4.36
N LEU A 52 3.09 -0.98 4.54
CA LEU A 52 3.72 -0.29 3.42
C LEU A 52 4.34 -1.32 2.46
N CYS A 53 4.14 -1.09 1.16
CA CYS A 53 4.87 -1.85 0.16
C CYS A 53 6.38 -1.59 0.31
N PRO A 54 7.22 -2.63 0.15
CA PRO A 54 8.65 -2.44 0.17
C PRO A 54 9.09 -1.53 -0.97
N SER A 55 10.15 -0.74 -0.74
CA SER A 55 10.73 0.09 -1.78
C SER A 55 11.23 -0.78 -2.93
N VAL A 56 10.97 -0.35 -4.16
CA VAL A 56 11.42 -1.08 -5.34
C VAL A 56 12.92 -0.90 -5.54
N SER A 57 13.66 -2.01 -5.51
CA SER A 57 15.06 -2.07 -5.92
C SER A 57 15.17 -2.58 -7.36
N ALA A 58 16.06 -1.97 -8.15
CA ALA A 58 16.36 -2.46 -9.50
C ALA A 58 16.95 -3.89 -9.44
N PRO A 59 16.37 -4.87 -10.16
CA PRO A 59 16.93 -6.21 -10.22
C PRO A 59 18.20 -6.21 -11.07
N THR A 60 19.05 -7.20 -10.85
CA THR A 60 20.17 -7.49 -11.75
C THR A 60 19.62 -8.22 -12.98
N CYS A 61 19.44 -7.48 -14.07
CA CYS A 61 19.08 -8.05 -15.37
C CYS A 61 20.32 -8.30 -16.23
N ARG A 62 20.16 -9.15 -17.25
CA ARG A 62 21.18 -9.42 -18.27
C ARG A 62 21.70 -8.12 -18.90
N GLU A 63 22.97 -8.09 -19.33
CA GLU A 63 23.50 -6.95 -20.10
C GLU A 63 22.64 -6.64 -21.34
N GLY A 64 22.41 -5.35 -21.57
CA GLY A 64 21.54 -4.86 -22.63
C GLY A 64 20.03 -5.03 -22.35
N CYS A 65 19.65 -5.61 -21.21
CA CYS A 65 18.25 -5.72 -20.80
C CYS A 65 17.86 -4.63 -19.79
N GLY A 66 16.67 -4.07 -19.99
CA GLY A 66 15.99 -3.25 -19.00
C GLY A 66 15.14 -4.09 -18.05
N PHE A 67 14.62 -3.42 -17.01
CA PHE A 67 13.58 -3.96 -16.14
C PHE A 67 12.27 -3.21 -16.35
N THR A 68 11.17 -3.85 -15.98
CA THR A 68 9.83 -3.24 -15.92
C THR A 68 9.31 -3.29 -14.49
N ILE A 69 8.40 -2.37 -14.16
CA ILE A 69 7.70 -2.38 -12.87
C ILE A 69 6.36 -3.09 -13.09
N ALA A 70 6.14 -4.17 -12.34
CA ALA A 70 4.88 -4.90 -12.29
C ALA A 70 4.35 -4.93 -10.86
N ARG A 71 3.07 -5.23 -10.67
CA ARG A 71 2.51 -5.49 -9.34
C ARG A 71 2.63 -6.98 -9.01
N ASP A 72 3.02 -7.30 -7.78
CA ASP A 72 3.01 -8.67 -7.26
C ASP A 72 1.58 -9.10 -6.88
N GLU A 73 1.45 -10.30 -6.31
CA GLU A 73 0.15 -10.86 -5.88
C GLU A 73 -0.53 -10.06 -4.76
N ARG A 74 0.24 -9.26 -4.03
CA ARG A 74 -0.25 -8.37 -2.97
C ARG A 74 -0.60 -6.98 -3.51
N GLY A 75 -0.39 -6.74 -4.80
CA GLY A 75 -0.57 -5.44 -5.44
C GLY A 75 0.63 -4.50 -5.27
N CYS A 76 1.72 -4.92 -4.62
CA CYS A 76 2.90 -4.07 -4.42
C CYS A 76 3.76 -3.95 -5.68
N PRO A 77 4.36 -2.79 -5.95
CA PRO A 77 5.25 -2.63 -7.08
C PRO A 77 6.52 -3.46 -6.87
N GLN A 78 6.95 -4.16 -7.92
CA GLN A 78 8.17 -4.95 -7.97
C GLN A 78 8.82 -4.76 -9.34
N ALA A 79 10.13 -4.49 -9.33
CA ALA A 79 10.90 -4.47 -10.56
C ALA A 79 11.27 -5.91 -10.98
N ARG A 80 10.95 -6.27 -12.22
CA ARG A 80 11.26 -7.57 -12.82
C ARG A 80 11.98 -7.35 -14.15
N CYS A 81 12.84 -8.28 -14.55
CA CYS A 81 13.47 -8.18 -15.85
C CYS A 81 12.43 -8.27 -16.97
N ALA A 82 12.69 -7.61 -18.09
CA ALA A 82 11.79 -7.70 -19.23
C ALA A 82 11.63 -9.17 -19.64
N VAL A 83 10.40 -9.61 -19.94
CA VAL A 83 10.09 -11.03 -20.25
C VAL A 83 10.96 -11.58 -21.37
N ALA A 84 11.35 -10.74 -22.34
CA ALA A 84 12.29 -11.09 -23.41
C ALA A 84 13.71 -11.47 -22.94
N CYS A 85 14.01 -11.26 -21.66
CA CYS A 85 15.30 -11.54 -21.02
C CYS A 85 15.28 -12.71 -20.04
N ASP A 86 14.10 -13.26 -19.70
CA ASP A 86 13.92 -14.37 -18.75
C ASP A 86 13.78 -15.76 -19.41
N LEU A 87 13.86 -15.84 -20.74
CA LEU A 87 13.44 -17.03 -21.48
C LEU A 87 14.62 -17.91 -21.95
N CYS A 88 15.49 -18.34 -21.04
CA CYS A 88 16.11 -19.63 -21.30
C CYS A 88 15.10 -20.74 -20.96
N PRO A 89 14.82 -21.68 -21.89
CA PRO A 89 13.96 -22.82 -21.61
C PRO A 89 14.37 -23.54 -20.32
N GLN A 90 13.43 -24.19 -19.63
CA GLN A 90 13.76 -24.97 -18.44
C GLN A 90 14.87 -25.99 -18.74
N GLY A 91 15.84 -26.10 -17.84
CA GLY A 91 17.05 -26.91 -18.02
C GLY A 91 18.15 -26.23 -18.83
N GLN A 92 18.00 -24.94 -19.17
CA GLN A 92 19.03 -24.16 -19.84
C GLN A 92 19.41 -22.92 -19.02
N ALA A 93 20.69 -22.56 -19.05
CA ALA A 93 21.22 -21.30 -18.53
C ALA A 93 21.74 -20.45 -19.70
N PHE A 94 21.62 -19.13 -19.58
CA PHE A 94 22.21 -18.23 -20.55
C PHE A 94 23.74 -18.26 -20.42
N SER A 95 24.44 -18.61 -21.50
CA SER A 95 25.90 -18.56 -21.57
C SER A 95 26.36 -17.23 -22.15
N GLU A 96 27.11 -16.45 -21.38
CA GLU A 96 27.71 -15.20 -21.85
C GLU A 96 28.79 -15.43 -22.91
N GLN A 97 29.38 -16.62 -22.96
CA GLN A 97 30.40 -16.98 -23.94
C GLN A 97 29.80 -17.20 -25.33
N THR A 98 28.59 -17.77 -25.39
CA THR A 98 27.92 -18.12 -26.64
C THR A 98 26.72 -17.23 -26.95
N LEU A 99 26.44 -16.25 -26.09
CA LEU A 99 25.28 -15.36 -26.14
C LEU A 99 23.95 -16.09 -26.41
N SER A 100 23.82 -17.29 -25.86
CA SER A 100 22.70 -18.22 -26.12
C SER A 100 22.40 -19.07 -24.90
N CYS A 101 21.18 -19.61 -24.84
CA CYS A 101 20.78 -20.57 -23.81
C CYS A 101 21.42 -21.92 -24.09
N GLN A 102 22.11 -22.46 -23.09
CA GLN A 102 22.82 -23.74 -23.14
C GLN A 102 22.27 -24.67 -22.05
N PRO A 103 22.22 -26.00 -22.28
CA PRO A 103 21.85 -26.96 -21.25
C PRO A 103 22.73 -26.79 -20.00
N VAL A 104 22.12 -26.91 -18.82
CA VAL A 104 22.86 -27.02 -17.55
C VAL A 104 23.10 -28.51 -17.31
N ASP A 105 24.31 -28.99 -17.62
CA ASP A 105 24.76 -30.34 -17.26
C ASP A 105 24.96 -30.49 -15.74
#